data_AF-A0A602KHW3-F1
#
_entry.id   AF-A0A602KHW3-F1
#
_cell.length_a   1.000
_cell.length_b   1.000
_cell.length_c   1.000
_cell.angle_alpha   90.00
_cell.angle_beta   90.00
_cell.angle_gamma   90.00
#
_symmetry.space_group_name_H-M   'P 1'
#
loop_
_entity.id
_entity.type
_entity.pdbx_description
1 polymer ?
#
loop_
_entity_poly.entity_id
_entity_poly.type
_entity_poly.pdbx_seq_one_letter_code
_entity_poly.pdbx_strand_id
1 'polypeptide(L)' 'NGAFITAILEETPLPEAIRFAHAAAAIAVTRKGAQPSVPWREEIEAFLHQQG' A
#
# COMPACT_ATOMS: atom_id res chain seq x y z
N ASN A 1 -2.98 -5.45 -5.74
CA ASN A 1 -3.55 -6.74 -5.26
C ASN A 1 -2.78 -7.32 -4.09
N GLY A 2 -1.45 -7.53 -4.19
CA GLY A 2 -0.66 -8.06 -3.06
C GLY A 2 -0.91 -7.32 -1.74
N ALA A 3 -0.70 -6.01 -1.72
CA ALA A 3 -0.97 -5.16 -0.54
C ALA A 3 -2.41 -5.26 0.00
N PHE A 4 -3.40 -5.44 -0.87
CA PHE A 4 -4.80 -5.60 -0.46
C PHE A 4 -5.00 -6.92 0.32
N ILE A 5 -4.52 -8.03 -0.24
CA ILE A 5 -4.64 -9.34 0.41
C ILE A 5 -3.82 -9.38 1.70
N THR A 6 -2.65 -8.75 1.74
CA THR A 6 -1.88 -8.57 2.97
C THR A 6 -2.73 -7.91 4.06
N ALA A 7 -3.37 -6.78 3.78
CA ALA A 7 -4.20 -6.08 4.77
C ALA A 7 -5.45 -6.89 5.19
N ILE A 8 -6.06 -7.64 4.28
CA ILE A 8 -7.18 -8.53 4.61
C ILE A 8 -6.74 -9.68 5.53
N LEU A 9 -5.57 -10.27 5.27
CA LEU A 9 -5.00 -11.34 6.12
C LEU A 9 -4.52 -10.81 7.48
N GLU A 10 -4.27 -9.51 7.61
CA GLU A 10 -4.02 -8.80 8.86
C GLU A 10 -5.31 -8.38 9.59
N GLU A 11 -6.48 -8.89 9.16
CA GLU A 11 -7.80 -8.58 9.75
C GLU A 11 -8.17 -7.08 9.72
N THR A 12 -7.56 -6.32 8.82
CA THR A 12 -7.86 -4.89 8.65
C THR A 12 -9.28 -4.71 8.08
N PRO A 13 -10.09 -3.77 8.60
CA PRO A 13 -11.40 -3.45 8.02
C PRO A 13 -11.32 -3.17 6.52
N LEU A 14 -12.30 -3.64 5.75
CA LEU A 14 -12.28 -3.56 4.28
C LEU A 14 -11.98 -2.15 3.73
N PRO A 15 -12.56 -1.04 4.24
CA PRO A 15 -12.23 0.30 3.77
C PRO A 15 -10.74 0.67 3.99
N GLU A 16 -10.17 0.26 5.13
CA GLU A 16 -8.78 0.51 5.47
C GLU A 16 -7.83 -0.37 4.63
N ALA A 17 -8.20 -1.62 4.38
CA ALA A 17 -7.45 -2.50 3.48
C ALA A 17 -7.40 -1.95 2.03
N ILE A 18 -8.51 -1.39 1.55
CA ILE A 18 -8.56 -0.69 0.25
C ILE A 18 -7.66 0.55 0.28
N ARG A 19 -7.73 1.35 1.34
CA ARG A 19 -6.88 2.55 1.50
C ARG A 19 -5.39 2.19 1.51
N PHE A 20 -5.01 1.14 2.23
CA PHE A 20 -3.64 0.60 2.26
C PHE A 20 -3.17 0.14 0.88
N ALA A 21 -4.02 -0.61 0.16
CA ALA A 21 -3.70 -1.06 -1.19
C ALA A 21 -3.53 0.09 -2.19
N HIS A 22 -4.36 1.14 -2.08
CA HIS A 22 -4.23 2.33 -2.91
C HIS A 22 -2.98 3.14 -2.59
N ALA A 23 -2.58 3.25 -1.32
CA ALA A 23 -1.31 3.89 -0.96
C ALA A 23 -0.11 3.15 -1.57
N ALA A 24 -0.10 1.81 -1.49
CA ALA A 24 0.92 1.00 -2.14
C ALA A 24 0.96 1.21 -3.67
N ALA A 25 -0.20 1.25 -4.32
CA ALA A 25 -0.30 1.49 -5.76
C ALA A 25 0.15 2.92 -6.14
N ALA A 26 -0.22 3.92 -5.34
CA ALA A 26 0.17 5.31 -5.55
C ALA A 26 1.69 5.49 -5.50
N ILE A 27 2.38 4.83 -4.56
CA ILE A 27 3.85 4.85 -4.51
C ILE A 27 4.43 4.12 -5.73
N ALA A 28 3.91 2.94 -6.08
CA ALA A 28 4.43 2.14 -7.18
C ALA A 28 4.44 2.87 -8.52
N VAL A 29 3.39 3.65 -8.84
CA VAL A 29 3.30 4.41 -10.09
C VAL A 29 4.29 5.59 -10.19
N THR A 30 4.99 5.94 -9.11
CA THR A 30 6.04 6.98 -9.11
C THR A 30 7.43 6.42 -9.42
N ARG A 31 7.61 5.10 -9.44
CA ARG A 31 8.89 4.40 -9.61
C ARG A 31 8.94 3.65 -10.93
N LYS A 32 10.14 3.47 -11.48
CA LYS A 32 10.33 2.69 -12.71
C LYS A 32 10.42 1.19 -12.40
N GLY A 33 9.87 0.38 -13.30
CA GLY A 33 9.94 -1.09 -13.24
C GLY A 33 8.74 -1.72 -12.53
N ALA A 34 8.45 -2.99 -12.82
CA ALA A 34 7.35 -3.72 -12.21
C ALA A 34 7.68 -4.11 -10.75
N GLN A 35 8.36 -5.23 -10.53
CA GLN A 35 8.76 -5.63 -9.18
C GLN A 35 9.63 -4.60 -8.44
N PRO A 36 10.59 -3.90 -9.09
CA PRO A 36 11.40 -2.89 -8.40
C PRO A 36 10.61 -1.66 -7.91
N SER A 37 9.39 -1.42 -8.41
CA SER A 37 8.54 -0.32 -7.93
C SER A 37 7.70 -0.67 -6.71
N VAL A 38 7.60 -1.95 -6.34
CA VAL A 38 6.76 -2.38 -5.22
C VAL A 38 7.31 -1.79 -3.91
N PRO A 39 6.50 -1.02 -3.15
CA PRO A 39 6.96 -0.39 -1.91
C PRO A 39 7.01 -1.38 -0.74
N TRP A 40 7.84 -1.06 0.24
CA TRP A 40 7.87 -1.72 1.55
C TRP A 40 6.75 -1.20 2.47
N ARG A 41 6.44 -1.96 3.53
CA ARG A 41 5.34 -1.61 4.45
C ARG A 41 5.55 -0.25 5.10
N GLU A 42 6.77 0.05 5.54
CA GLU A 42 7.12 1.29 6.21
C GLU A 42 6.90 2.50 5.29
N GLU A 43 7.10 2.34 3.98
CA GLU A 43 6.86 3.39 2.99
C GLU A 43 5.37 3.67 2.80
N ILE A 44 4.55 2.61 2.84
CA ILE A 44 3.09 2.73 2.74
C ILE A 44 2.53 3.43 3.98
N GLU A 45 2.99 3.03 5.17
CA GLU A 45 2.57 3.64 6.44
C GLU A 45 3.00 5.11 6.55
N ALA A 46 4.23 5.43 6.16
CA ALA A 46 4.71 6.81 6.12
C ALA A 46 3.89 7.68 5.16
N PHE A 47 3.56 7.16 3.97
CA PHE A 47 2.71 7.85 3.01
C PHE A 47 1.30 8.11 3.58
N LEU A 48 0.70 7.12 4.24
CA LEU A 48 -0.62 7.28 4.85
C LEU A 48 -0.62 8.28 6.01
N HIS A 49 0.44 8.32 6.82
CA HIS A 49 0.59 9.27 7.93
C HIS A 49 0.68 10.73 7.44
N GLN A 50 1.30 10.96 6.27
CA GLN A 50 1.39 12.29 5.65
C GLN A 50 0.07 12.76 5.02
N GLN A 51 -0.89 11.86 4.82
CA GLN A 51 -2.22 12.15 4.24
C GLN A 51 -3.30 12.28 5.33
N GLY A 52 -2.89 12.40 6.60
CA GLY A 52 -3.74 12.59 7.77
C GLY A 52 -4.08 14.04 8.03
#